data_AF-A0A2G2WEQ6-F1
#
_entry.id   AF-A0A2G2WEQ6-F1
#
_cell.length_a   1.000
_cell.length_b   1.000
_cell.length_c   1.000
_cell.angle_alpha   90.00
_cell.angle_beta   90.00
_cell.angle_gamma   90.00
#
_symmetry.space_group_name_H-M   'P 1'
#
loop_
_entity.id
_entity.type
_entity.pdbx_description
1 polymer ?
#
loop_
_entity_poly.entity_id
_entity_poly.type
_entity_poly.pdbx_seq_one_letter_code
_entity_poly.pdbx_strand_id
1 'polypeptide(L)'
;MEMDVFQAENGFKVLNPGMPSSKICFTGQARVTRSADITGNIGYTPTSTQNPCVLSCFRNKEMNFGRLKNLVAAAAIEGVTEARARIFGHVLNPTGQRSPHKVLRKKLIGEKVSQWYPHDIMKDDPLVMARQEQERLSKLEMLKRRGKGPPKKGQGKQAKKRNK
;
A
#
# COMPACT_ATOMS: atom_id res chain seq x y z
N MET A 1 33.66 -2.25 -42.59
CA MET A 1 33.59 -2.13 -41.13
C MET A 1 32.13 -2.09 -40.77
N GLU A 2 31.72 -3.18 -40.16
CA GLU A 2 30.38 -3.61 -39.77
C GLU A 2 29.69 -2.59 -38.85
N MET A 3 28.39 -2.35 -39.03
CA MET A 3 27.59 -1.50 -38.14
C MET A 3 26.64 -2.39 -37.35
N ASP A 4 26.98 -2.63 -36.09
CA ASP A 4 26.11 -3.35 -35.17
C ASP A 4 25.00 -2.44 -34.65
N VAL A 5 23.77 -2.87 -34.91
CA VAL A 5 22.52 -2.30 -34.38
C VAL A 5 22.32 -2.85 -32.98
N PHE A 6 22.60 -2.05 -31.95
CA PHE A 6 22.20 -2.37 -30.58
C PHE A 6 20.78 -1.89 -30.31
N GLN A 7 19.84 -2.83 -30.24
CA GLN A 7 18.53 -2.63 -29.65
C GLN A 7 18.70 -2.54 -28.12
N ALA A 8 18.30 -1.41 -27.53
CA ALA A 8 18.16 -1.29 -26.09
C ALA A 8 16.75 -1.75 -25.69
N GLU A 9 16.68 -2.95 -25.13
CA GLU A 9 15.50 -3.41 -24.42
C GLU A 9 15.41 -2.64 -23.09
N ASN A 10 14.35 -1.87 -22.92
CA ASN A 10 13.95 -1.26 -21.64
C ASN A 10 14.03 -2.33 -20.53
N GLY A 11 14.71 -2.18 -19.39
CA GLY A 11 14.92 -0.98 -18.60
C GLY A 11 14.06 -1.05 -17.35
N PHE A 12 14.59 -1.59 -16.23
CA PHE A 12 14.46 -1.04 -14.87
C PHE A 12 15.23 -1.92 -13.86
N LYS A 13 16.42 -1.49 -13.45
CA LYS A 13 17.01 -1.88 -12.17
C LYS A 13 17.42 -0.62 -11.43
N VAL A 14 16.53 -0.13 -10.58
CA VAL A 14 16.89 0.82 -9.52
C VAL A 14 17.24 -0.02 -8.30
N LEU A 15 18.54 -0.25 -8.09
CA LEU A 15 19.11 -0.64 -6.81
C LEU A 15 20.02 0.50 -6.41
N ASN A 16 19.54 1.34 -5.49
CA ASN A 16 20.35 2.34 -4.78
C ASN A 16 20.84 1.66 -3.49
N PRO A 17 22.10 1.22 -3.38
CA PRO A 17 22.62 0.59 -2.18
C PRO A 17 23.37 1.65 -1.38
N GLY A 18 22.76 2.15 -0.30
CA GLY A 18 23.51 2.92 0.70
C GLY A 18 22.82 4.11 1.34
N MET A 19 21.74 3.87 2.10
CA MET A 19 21.47 4.68 3.30
C MET A 19 20.70 3.85 4.35
N PRO A 20 21.26 3.61 5.55
CA PRO A 20 20.47 3.19 6.70
C PRO A 20 19.93 4.43 7.42
N SER A 21 18.62 4.62 7.44
CA SER A 21 18.00 5.61 8.33
C SER A 21 16.68 5.09 8.87
N SER A 22 16.77 4.37 9.97
CA SER A 22 15.71 4.29 10.96
C SER A 22 15.44 5.70 11.50
N LYS A 23 14.38 6.35 11.00
CA LYS A 23 13.75 7.49 11.67
C LYS A 23 12.28 7.18 11.87
N ILE A 24 12.01 6.57 13.02
CA ILE A 24 10.68 6.55 13.62
C ILE A 24 10.45 7.99 14.11
N CYS A 25 9.66 8.77 13.40
CA CYS A 25 9.12 10.03 13.92
C CYS A 25 7.85 9.71 14.74
N PHE A 26 8.03 9.40 16.03
CA PHE A 26 6.98 9.56 17.02
C PHE A 26 6.89 11.04 17.36
N THR A 27 5.83 11.73 16.92
CA THR A 27 5.44 13.02 17.49
C THR A 27 4.02 12.90 18.02
N GLY A 28 3.95 12.46 19.27
CA GLY A 28 2.76 12.48 20.11
C GLY A 28 3.24 12.29 21.55
N GLN A 29 3.02 13.28 22.40
CA GLN A 29 3.45 13.26 23.79
C GLN A 29 2.89 12.02 24.49
N ALA A 30 3.78 11.16 24.98
CA ALA A 30 3.42 10.01 25.78
C ALA A 30 2.83 10.50 27.12
N ARG A 31 1.51 10.32 27.29
CA ARG A 31 0.87 10.53 28.59
C ARG A 31 1.32 9.38 29.51
N VAL A 32 1.96 9.72 30.62
CA VAL A 32 2.28 8.79 31.70
C VAL A 32 0.96 8.33 32.31
N THR A 33 0.54 7.10 32.00
CA THR A 33 -0.60 6.44 32.66
C THR A 33 -0.23 6.16 34.11
N ARG A 34 -0.98 6.73 35.06
CA ARG A 34 -0.86 6.41 36.48
C ARG A 34 -1.42 5.00 36.71
N SER A 35 -0.84 4.25 37.64
CA SER A 35 -1.20 2.86 37.94
C SER A 35 -2.67 2.65 38.35
N ALA A 36 -3.40 3.71 38.71
CA ALA A 36 -4.81 3.67 39.09
C ALA A 36 -5.79 3.47 37.91
N ASP A 37 -5.37 3.72 36.67
CA ASP A 37 -6.24 3.62 35.48
C ASP A 37 -6.22 2.22 34.82
N ILE A 38 -5.47 1.27 35.38
CA ILE A 38 -5.39 -0.12 34.91
C ILE A 38 -6.43 -0.96 35.68
N THR A 39 -7.71 -0.70 35.42
CA THR A 39 -8.80 -1.58 35.88
C THR A 39 -9.42 -2.25 34.66
N GLY A 40 -8.72 -3.27 34.13
CA GLY A 40 -9.16 -4.04 32.98
C GLY A 40 -8.19 -5.18 32.69
N ASN A 41 -8.65 -6.39 32.96
CA ASN A 41 -7.85 -7.61 33.05
C ASN A 41 -7.21 -7.96 31.69
N ILE A 42 -5.92 -7.64 31.49
CA ILE A 42 -5.10 -8.24 30.45
C ILE A 42 -4.68 -9.62 30.95
N GLY A 43 -5.62 -10.57 30.91
CA GLY A 43 -5.41 -11.94 31.34
C GLY A 43 -4.85 -12.78 30.20
N TYR A 44 -3.53 -12.85 30.07
CA TYR A 44 -2.86 -13.99 29.44
C TYR A 44 -1.82 -14.54 30.40
N THR A 45 -2.20 -15.60 31.12
CA THR A 45 -1.30 -16.43 31.92
C THR A 45 -0.98 -17.69 31.12
N PRO A 46 0.26 -17.89 30.65
CA PRO A 46 0.70 -19.21 30.22
C PRO A 46 1.07 -20.01 31.48
N THR A 47 0.35 -21.08 31.76
CA THR A 47 0.74 -22.04 32.78
C THR A 47 0.77 -23.43 32.17
N SER A 48 1.82 -24.17 32.52
CA SER A 48 1.98 -25.62 32.40
C SER A 48 2.68 -26.15 31.14
N THR A 49 4.00 -26.04 31.14
CA THR A 49 4.86 -27.12 30.62
C THR A 49 4.66 -28.34 31.52
N GLN A 50 4.00 -29.39 31.03
CA GLN A 50 3.98 -30.69 31.67
C GLN A 50 4.70 -31.69 30.77
N ASN A 51 5.79 -32.23 31.32
CA ASN A 51 6.55 -33.34 30.76
C ASN A 51 5.67 -34.59 30.62
N PRO A 52 5.98 -35.49 29.66
CA PRO A 52 5.19 -36.68 29.41
C PRO A 52 5.75 -37.86 30.22
N CYS A 53 5.13 -38.20 31.36
CA CYS A 53 5.16 -39.57 31.89
C CYS A 53 4.24 -39.67 33.10
N VAL A 54 3.08 -40.31 32.97
CA VAL A 54 2.65 -41.43 33.80
C VAL A 54 1.36 -42.00 33.22
N LEU A 55 1.44 -43.27 32.84
CA LEU A 55 0.33 -44.15 32.59
C LEU A 55 -0.56 -44.20 33.84
N SER A 56 -1.75 -43.59 33.81
CA SER A 56 -2.84 -43.97 34.71
C SER A 56 -4.21 -43.55 34.17
N CYS A 57 -5.05 -44.57 33.99
CA CYS A 57 -6.50 -44.54 34.00
C CYS A 57 -7.21 -43.65 32.96
N PHE A 58 -7.67 -44.31 31.88
CA PHE A 58 -8.82 -43.89 31.07
C PHE A 58 -10.04 -43.77 31.99
N ARG A 59 -10.19 -42.60 32.63
CA ARG A 59 -11.32 -42.30 33.50
C ARG A 59 -12.45 -41.82 32.61
N ASN A 60 -13.50 -42.62 32.48
CA ASN A 60 -14.77 -42.19 31.87
C ASN A 60 -15.22 -40.90 32.56
N LYS A 61 -15.09 -39.77 31.87
CA LYS A 61 -15.75 -38.53 32.27
C LYS A 61 -17.23 -38.73 31.98
N GLU A 62 -18.02 -39.01 33.01
CA GLU A 62 -19.46 -38.82 32.91
C GLU A 62 -19.72 -37.39 32.42
N MET A 63 -20.32 -37.31 31.25
CA MET A 63 -20.67 -36.05 30.62
C MET A 63 -21.89 -35.50 31.34
N ASN A 64 -21.67 -34.53 32.24
CA ASN A 64 -22.77 -33.77 32.86
C ASN A 64 -23.78 -33.34 31.78
N PHE A 65 -25.06 -33.71 31.95
CA PHE A 65 -26.14 -33.45 30.98
C PHE A 65 -26.25 -31.97 30.59
N GLY A 66 -25.98 -31.05 31.52
CA GLY A 66 -25.91 -29.61 31.24
C GLY A 66 -24.76 -29.21 30.28
N ARG A 67 -23.61 -29.90 30.34
CA ARG A 67 -22.48 -29.66 29.44
C ARG A 67 -22.78 -30.15 28.02
N LEU A 68 -23.49 -31.27 27.88
CA LEU A 68 -23.95 -31.78 26.58
C LEU A 68 -24.94 -30.82 25.91
N LYS A 69 -25.92 -30.32 26.68
CA LYS A 69 -26.87 -29.30 26.17
C LYS A 69 -26.16 -28.07 25.63
N ASN A 70 -25.15 -27.58 26.35
CA ASN A 70 -24.39 -26.40 25.94
C ASN A 70 -23.56 -26.65 24.67
N LEU A 71 -22.98 -27.85 24.52
CA LEU A 71 -22.25 -28.23 23.30
C LEU A 71 -23.17 -28.34 22.08
N VAL A 72 -24.35 -28.95 22.24
CA VAL A 72 -25.35 -29.05 21.16
C VAL A 72 -25.88 -27.66 20.79
N ALA A 73 -26.14 -26.80 21.78
CA ALA A 73 -26.56 -25.42 21.54
C ALA A 73 -25.47 -24.62 20.80
N ALA A 74 -24.20 -24.76 21.17
CA ALA A 74 -23.09 -24.12 20.49
C ALA A 74 -22.96 -24.60 19.03
N ALA A 75 -23.02 -25.91 18.79
CA ALA A 75 -22.98 -26.48 17.45
C ALA A 75 -24.15 -26.01 16.57
N ALA A 76 -25.36 -25.88 17.14
CA ALA A 76 -26.51 -25.35 16.42
C ALA A 76 -26.32 -23.88 16.00
N ILE A 77 -25.77 -23.04 16.89
CA ILE A 77 -25.47 -21.63 16.58
C ILE A 77 -24.39 -21.54 15.49
N GLU A 78 -23.35 -22.34 15.58
CA GLU A 78 -22.31 -22.44 14.55
C GLU A 78 -22.94 -22.80 13.18
N GLY A 79 -23.78 -23.83 13.12
CA GLY A 79 -24.47 -24.23 11.90
C GLY A 79 -25.36 -23.13 11.31
N VAL A 80 -26.06 -22.36 12.13
CA VAL A 80 -26.86 -21.21 11.66
C VAL A 80 -25.96 -20.10 11.12
N THR A 81 -24.84 -19.80 11.78
CA THR A 81 -23.89 -18.79 11.30
C THR A 81 -23.21 -19.20 9.99
N GLU A 82 -22.93 -20.49 9.82
CA GLU A 82 -22.43 -21.06 8.58
C GLU A 82 -23.46 -20.97 7.46
N ALA A 83 -24.71 -21.37 7.70
CA ALA A 83 -25.78 -21.28 6.72
C ALA A 83 -25.98 -19.82 6.27
N ARG A 84 -26.01 -18.88 7.22
CA ARG A 84 -26.06 -17.44 6.93
C ARG A 84 -24.89 -17.00 6.06
N ALA A 85 -23.68 -17.43 6.41
CA ALA A 85 -22.48 -17.09 5.66
C ALA A 85 -22.52 -17.61 4.22
N ARG A 86 -23.02 -18.83 4.02
CA ARG A 86 -23.22 -19.44 2.70
C ARG A 86 -24.27 -18.70 1.87
N ILE A 87 -25.38 -18.30 2.47
CA ILE A 87 -26.47 -17.58 1.77
C ILE A 87 -26.02 -16.18 1.33
N PHE A 88 -25.36 -15.43 2.21
CA PHE A 88 -25.01 -14.02 1.96
C PHE A 88 -23.56 -13.79 1.51
N GLY A 89 -22.80 -14.87 1.27
CA GLY A 89 -21.39 -14.77 0.86
C GLY A 89 -20.50 -14.13 1.92
N HIS A 90 -20.78 -14.33 3.21
CA HIS A 90 -19.88 -13.88 4.27
C HIS A 90 -18.73 -14.87 4.47
N VAL A 91 -17.52 -14.36 4.67
CA VAL A 91 -16.34 -15.17 5.01
C VAL A 91 -16.23 -15.28 6.53
N LEU A 92 -16.33 -16.49 7.07
CA LEU A 92 -16.11 -16.79 8.49
C LEU A 92 -14.62 -17.00 8.78
N ASN A 93 -14.17 -16.60 9.98
CA ASN A 93 -12.77 -16.75 10.43
C ASN A 93 -12.72 -17.35 11.84
N PRO A 94 -12.80 -18.69 11.97
CA PRO A 94 -12.81 -19.34 13.28
C PRO A 94 -11.48 -19.20 14.02
N THR A 95 -10.35 -19.09 13.31
CA THR A 95 -9.00 -18.97 13.89
C THR A 95 -8.67 -17.54 14.34
N GLY A 96 -9.47 -16.55 13.95
CA GLY A 96 -9.26 -15.14 14.33
C GLY A 96 -8.02 -14.46 13.74
N GLN A 97 -7.31 -15.13 12.83
CA GLN A 97 -6.08 -14.59 12.22
C GLN A 97 -6.38 -13.45 11.25
N ARG A 98 -5.40 -12.59 10.99
CA ARG A 98 -5.57 -11.48 10.04
C ARG A 98 -5.76 -12.02 8.61
N SER A 99 -6.96 -11.83 8.07
CA SER A 99 -7.32 -12.17 6.69
C SER A 99 -7.25 -10.95 5.74
N PRO A 100 -6.91 -11.14 4.46
CA PRO A 100 -6.89 -10.06 3.46
C PRO A 100 -8.26 -9.46 3.14
N HIS A 101 -9.35 -10.00 3.70
CA HIS A 101 -10.72 -9.55 3.45
C HIS A 101 -10.94 -8.05 3.72
N LYS A 102 -10.18 -7.43 4.64
CA LYS A 102 -10.22 -5.97 4.86
C LYS A 102 -9.67 -5.18 3.66
N VAL A 103 -8.68 -5.71 2.96
CA VAL A 103 -8.10 -5.09 1.76
C VAL A 103 -9.06 -5.23 0.59
N LEU A 104 -9.58 -6.44 0.38
CA LEU A 104 -10.50 -6.75 -0.73
C LEU A 104 -11.85 -6.01 -0.65
N ARG A 105 -12.30 -5.65 0.56
CA ARG A 105 -13.51 -4.84 0.76
C ARG A 105 -13.35 -3.36 0.36
N LYS A 106 -12.12 -2.88 0.23
CA LYS A 106 -11.89 -1.51 -0.22
C LYS A 106 -12.14 -1.46 -1.72
N LYS A 107 -13.02 -0.53 -2.15
CA LYS A 107 -13.22 -0.27 -3.57
C LYS A 107 -11.91 0.24 -4.16
N LEU A 108 -11.52 -0.26 -5.33
CA LEU A 108 -10.37 0.25 -6.07
C LEU A 108 -10.63 1.72 -6.42
N ILE A 109 -9.66 2.59 -6.11
CA ILE A 109 -9.77 4.05 -6.30
C ILE A 109 -8.89 4.52 -7.49
N GLY A 110 -8.24 3.59 -8.20
CA GLY A 110 -7.23 3.90 -9.22
C GLY A 110 -7.76 4.81 -10.33
N GLU A 111 -8.91 4.49 -10.91
CA GLU A 111 -9.53 5.29 -11.98
C GLU A 111 -9.82 6.72 -11.51
N LYS A 112 -10.44 6.86 -10.33
CA LYS A 112 -10.75 8.17 -9.75
C LYS A 112 -9.51 9.01 -9.46
N VAL A 113 -8.42 8.38 -9.02
CA VAL A 113 -7.15 9.06 -8.77
C VAL A 113 -6.46 9.43 -10.09
N SER A 114 -6.54 8.57 -11.12
CA SER A 114 -5.96 8.86 -12.43
C SER A 114 -6.65 10.01 -13.16
N GLN A 115 -7.98 10.14 -12.99
CA GLN A 115 -8.82 11.20 -13.57
C GLN A 115 -8.78 12.50 -12.75
N TRP A 116 -7.76 12.70 -11.92
CA TRP A 116 -7.63 13.89 -11.08
C TRP A 116 -7.57 15.18 -11.90
N TYR A 117 -6.86 15.14 -13.04
CA TYR A 117 -6.85 16.24 -13.99
C TYR A 117 -7.74 15.90 -15.19
N PRO A 118 -8.57 16.85 -15.67
CA PRO A 118 -9.34 16.65 -16.89
C PRO A 118 -8.40 16.49 -18.09
N HIS A 119 -8.85 15.71 -19.07
CA HIS A 119 -8.09 15.52 -20.31
C HIS A 119 -8.18 16.77 -21.19
N ASP A 120 -7.04 17.22 -21.70
CA ASP A 120 -6.95 18.40 -22.56
C ASP A 120 -7.25 18.01 -24.01
N ILE A 121 -8.48 18.20 -24.46
CA ILE A 121 -8.95 17.86 -25.82
C ILE A 121 -8.13 18.57 -26.91
N MET A 122 -7.61 19.77 -26.61
CA MET A 122 -6.82 20.55 -27.56
C MET A 122 -5.52 19.86 -28.00
N LYS A 123 -5.01 18.90 -27.22
CA LYS A 123 -3.80 18.14 -27.56
C LYS A 123 -4.06 17.04 -28.59
N ASP A 124 -5.31 16.62 -28.73
CA ASP A 124 -5.71 15.55 -29.65
C ASP A 124 -5.87 16.07 -31.08
N ASP A 125 -6.22 17.36 -31.24
CA ASP A 125 -6.43 17.99 -32.54
C ASP A 125 -5.09 18.37 -33.21
N PRO A 126 -4.66 17.69 -34.28
CA PRO A 126 -3.36 17.93 -34.91
C PRO A 126 -3.24 19.34 -35.51
N LEU A 127 -4.35 19.92 -35.97
CA LEU A 127 -4.37 21.26 -36.55
C LEU A 127 -4.12 22.36 -35.50
N VAL A 128 -4.68 22.21 -34.30
CA VAL A 128 -4.52 23.17 -33.20
C VAL A 128 -3.08 23.11 -32.68
N MET A 129 -2.54 21.91 -32.50
CA MET A 129 -1.16 21.70 -32.08
C MET A 129 -0.15 22.24 -33.10
N ALA A 130 -0.37 21.96 -34.40
CA ALA A 130 0.51 22.46 -35.47
C ALA A 130 0.52 24.00 -35.54
N ARG A 131 -0.64 24.64 -35.36
CA ARG A 131 -0.75 26.10 -35.32
C ARG A 131 0.04 26.70 -34.15
N GLN A 132 -0.16 26.18 -32.95
CA GLN A 132 0.55 26.67 -31.75
C GLN A 132 2.07 26.50 -31.90
N GLU A 133 2.51 25.37 -32.46
CA GLU A 133 3.93 25.13 -32.71
C GLU A 133 4.49 26.10 -33.77
N GLN A 134 3.73 26.38 -34.83
CA GLN A 134 4.15 27.35 -35.85
C GLN A 134 4.28 28.77 -35.27
N GLU A 135 3.34 29.20 -34.42
CA GLU A 135 3.40 30.49 -33.72
C GLU A 135 4.61 30.54 -32.78
N ARG A 136 4.89 29.45 -32.06
CA ARG A 136 6.08 29.30 -31.20
C ARG A 136 7.37 29.45 -32.01
N LEU A 137 7.47 28.78 -33.15
CA LEU A 137 8.63 28.83 -34.04
C LEU A 137 8.84 30.21 -34.66
N SER A 138 7.77 30.84 -35.16
CA SER A 138 7.80 32.19 -35.72
C SER A 138 8.29 33.23 -34.68
N LYS A 139 7.77 33.16 -33.46
CA LYS A 139 8.24 34.01 -32.35
C LYS A 139 9.72 33.78 -32.07
N LEU A 140 10.15 32.53 -32.00
CA LEU A 140 11.54 32.17 -31.73
C LEU A 140 12.48 32.69 -32.84
N GLU A 141 12.07 32.59 -34.10
CA GLU A 141 12.80 33.13 -35.25
C GLU A 141 12.94 34.65 -35.17
N MET A 142 11.86 35.38 -34.90
CA MET A 142 11.92 36.83 -34.71
C MET A 142 12.86 37.24 -33.56
N LEU A 143 12.85 36.51 -32.44
CA LEU A 143 13.76 36.77 -31.31
C LEU A 143 15.22 36.50 -31.69
N LYS A 144 15.49 35.44 -32.46
CA LYS A 144 16.83 35.13 -32.98
C LYS A 144 17.34 36.23 -33.90
N ARG A 145 16.51 36.73 -34.82
CA ARG A 145 16.87 37.86 -35.70
C ARG A 145 17.26 39.11 -34.91
N ARG A 146 16.58 39.36 -33.78
CA ARG A 146 16.88 40.49 -32.87
C ARG A 146 18.09 40.24 -31.95
N GLY A 147 18.71 39.07 -31.97
CA GLY A 147 19.75 38.68 -31.01
C GLY A 147 19.24 38.51 -29.56
N LYS A 148 17.91 38.50 -29.36
CA LYS A 148 17.25 38.32 -28.05
C LYS A 148 16.76 36.88 -27.84
N GLY A 149 17.21 35.95 -28.67
CA GLY A 149 16.91 34.53 -28.53
C GLY A 149 17.51 33.94 -27.25
N PRO A 150 16.92 32.88 -26.69
CA PRO A 150 17.51 32.18 -25.56
C PRO A 150 18.90 31.64 -25.94
N PRO A 151 19.93 31.83 -25.09
CA PRO A 151 21.25 31.29 -25.36
C PRO A 151 21.24 29.76 -25.29
N LYS A 152 22.25 29.11 -25.89
CA LYS A 152 22.42 27.67 -25.79
C LYS A 152 22.52 27.25 -24.31
N LYS A 153 21.82 26.19 -23.93
CA LYS A 153 21.86 25.62 -22.56
C LYS A 153 23.32 25.43 -22.13
N GLY A 154 23.66 25.88 -20.93
CA GLY A 154 25.03 25.85 -20.40
C GLY A 154 25.94 27.02 -20.83
N GLN A 155 25.56 27.82 -21.83
CA GLN A 155 26.35 28.97 -22.31
C GLN A 155 25.78 30.33 -21.85
N GLY A 156 25.00 30.32 -20.77
CA GLY A 156 24.42 31.53 -20.19
C GLY A 156 25.49 32.50 -19.67
N LYS A 157 25.09 33.76 -19.47
CA LYS A 157 26.00 34.83 -18.99
C LYS A 157 26.72 34.45 -17.68
N GLN A 158 26.04 33.74 -16.78
CA GLN A 158 26.61 33.28 -15.50
C GLN A 158 27.67 32.18 -15.68
N ALA A 159 27.48 31.25 -16.61
CA ALA A 159 28.45 30.18 -16.87
C ALA A 159 29.79 30.75 -17.39
N LYS A 160 29.74 31.81 -18.21
CA LYS A 160 30.93 32.52 -18.68
C LYS A 160 31.68 33.26 -17.57
N LYS A 161 30.99 33.69 -16.50
CA LYS A 161 31.62 34.36 -15.35
C LYS A 161 32.36 33.40 -14.43
N ARG A 162 32.00 32.11 -14.39
CA ARG A 162 32.63 31.12 -13.50
C ARG A 162 33.95 30.57 -14.06
N ASN A 163 34.15 30.61 -15.38
CA ASN A 163 35.39 30.18 -16.05
C ASN A 163 36.44 31.31 -16.16
N LYS A 164 36.16 32.47 -15.58
CA LYS A 164 37.09 33.60 -15.48
C LYS A 164 37.49 33.77 -14.02
#